data_AF-A0A402QCV5-F1
#
_entry.id   AF-A0A402QCV5-F1
#
_cell.length_a   1.000
_cell.length_b   1.000
_cell.length_c   1.000
_cell.angle_alpha   90.00
_cell.angle_beta   90.00
_cell.angle_gamma   90.00
#
_symmetry.space_group_name_H-M   'P 1'
#
loop_
_entity.id
_entity.type
_entity.pdbx_description
1 polymer ?
#
loop_
_entity_poly.entity_id
_entity_poly.type
_entity_poly.pdbx_seq_one_letter_code
_entity_poly.pdbx_strand_id
1 'polypeptide(L)'
;DPRDLPIKDLAGYRVDGKREDDLSKFYTYPAIFEEEISAGFNPVAFGKALAIAGMLERGGDRLKKKALKKIGGKQHAFYVLMYSPDEDDEEQKK
;
A
#
# COMPACT_ATOMS: atom_id res chain seq x y z
N ASP A 1 15.75 20.66 -0.89
CA ASP A 1 16.21 19.30 -0.61
C ASP A 1 15.79 18.40 -1.77
N PRO A 2 16.54 17.38 -2.21
CA PRO A 2 16.04 16.40 -3.19
C PRO A 2 14.68 15.78 -2.80
N ARG A 3 14.31 15.80 -1.50
CA ARG A 3 12.98 15.44 -0.98
C ARG A 3 11.87 16.43 -1.31
N ASP A 4 12.21 17.67 -1.69
CA ASP A 4 11.25 18.72 -2.08
C ASP A 4 11.01 18.77 -3.59
N LEU A 5 11.75 17.96 -4.38
CA LEU A 5 11.54 17.89 -5.82
C LEU A 5 10.23 17.14 -6.11
N PRO A 6 9.42 17.62 -7.07
CA PRO A 6 8.20 16.92 -7.45
C PRO A 6 8.54 15.52 -7.99
N ILE A 7 7.94 14.50 -7.39
CA ILE A 7 8.01 13.12 -7.90
C ILE A 7 7.21 13.10 -9.21
N LYS A 8 7.89 12.81 -10.33
CA LYS A 8 7.28 12.76 -11.67
C LYS A 8 6.16 11.72 -11.74
N ASP A 9 6.44 10.50 -11.30
CA ASP A 9 5.53 9.36 -11.37
C ASP A 9 5.17 8.92 -9.94
N LEU A 10 4.23 9.67 -9.33
CA LEU A 10 3.85 9.44 -7.94
C LEU A 10 3.03 8.15 -7.81
N ALA A 11 3.64 7.11 -7.23
CA ALA A 11 2.98 5.83 -7.02
C ALA A 11 1.91 5.86 -5.89
N GLY A 12 2.05 6.81 -4.97
CA GLY A 12 1.25 6.88 -3.75
C GLY A 12 1.97 7.62 -2.64
N TYR A 13 1.62 7.32 -1.39
CA TYR A 13 2.32 7.84 -0.22
C TYR A 13 2.42 6.79 0.89
N ARG A 14 3.46 6.89 1.73
CA ARG A 14 3.66 6.07 2.92
C ARG A 14 3.22 6.82 4.17
N VAL A 15 2.66 6.10 5.12
CA VAL A 15 2.43 6.55 6.49
C VAL A 15 3.15 5.58 7.41
N ASP A 16 4.17 6.07 8.10
CA ASP A 16 4.91 5.28 9.08
C ASP A 16 4.01 4.93 10.28
N GLY A 17 4.30 3.79 10.90
CA GLY A 17 3.68 3.38 12.16
C GLY A 17 3.88 4.44 13.24
N LYS A 18 2.91 4.59 14.15
CA LYS A 18 3.05 5.54 15.27
C LYS A 18 3.89 4.97 16.40
N ARG A 19 3.99 3.65 16.47
CA ARG A 19 4.75 2.87 17.46
C ARG A 19 5.74 1.98 16.72
N GLU A 20 6.73 1.46 17.46
CA GLU A 20 7.76 0.57 16.93
C GLU A 20 7.17 -0.71 16.31
N ASP A 21 6.08 -1.21 16.89
CA ASP A 21 5.36 -2.41 16.42
C ASP A 21 4.26 -2.11 15.36
N ASP A 22 4.01 -0.84 15.03
CA ASP A 22 2.97 -0.50 14.04
C ASP A 22 3.54 -0.66 12.62
N LEU A 23 2.85 -1.46 11.79
CA LEU A 23 3.22 -1.62 10.39
C LEU A 23 3.09 -0.30 9.60
N SER A 24 4.11 0.00 8.81
CA SER A 24 4.04 1.08 7.83
C SER A 24 2.99 0.79 6.77
N LYS A 25 2.19 1.80 6.41
CA LYS A 25 1.11 1.70 5.45
C LYS A 25 1.46 2.41 4.15
N PHE A 26 1.28 1.71 3.04
CA PHE A 26 1.55 2.23 1.71
C PHE A 26 0.23 2.43 0.96
N TYR A 27 -0.17 3.68 0.80
CA TYR A 27 -1.37 4.08 0.06
C TYR A 27 -1.02 4.19 -1.41
N THR A 28 -1.26 3.11 -2.15
CA THR A 28 -0.88 2.96 -3.55
C THR A 28 -2.04 3.29 -4.48
N TYR A 29 -1.79 4.08 -5.51
CA TYR A 29 -2.83 4.43 -6.48
C TYR A 29 -3.33 3.17 -7.21
N PRO A 30 -4.63 3.11 -7.57
CA PRO A 30 -5.19 1.94 -8.25
C PRO A 30 -4.48 1.57 -9.56
N ALA A 31 -4.11 2.55 -10.38
CA ALA A 31 -3.39 2.31 -11.63
C ALA A 31 -2.07 1.57 -11.39
N ILE A 32 -1.28 2.04 -10.43
CA ILE A 32 0.01 1.43 -10.07
C ILE A 32 -0.17 0.01 -9.53
N PHE A 33 -1.18 -0.19 -8.67
CA PHE A 33 -1.42 -1.53 -8.14
C PHE A 33 -1.86 -2.52 -9.24
N GLU A 34 -2.72 -2.08 -10.16
CA GLU A 34 -3.31 -2.92 -11.20
C GLU A 34 -2.37 -3.16 -12.38
N GLU A 35 -1.55 -2.17 -12.74
CA GLU A 35 -0.68 -2.21 -13.92
C GLU A 35 0.74 -2.68 -13.61
N GLU A 36 1.26 -2.38 -12.41
CA GLU A 36 2.65 -2.69 -12.05
C GLU A 36 2.72 -3.80 -10.99
N ILE A 37 2.04 -3.63 -9.86
CA ILE A 37 2.21 -4.55 -8.71
C ILE A 37 1.56 -5.91 -8.96
N SER A 38 0.34 -5.91 -9.50
CA SER A 38 -0.39 -7.14 -9.82
C SER A 38 -0.24 -7.55 -11.28
N ALA A 39 0.76 -7.01 -11.99
CA ALA A 39 1.05 -7.32 -13.37
C ALA A 39 1.18 -8.84 -13.59
N GLY A 40 0.48 -9.35 -14.60
CA GLY A 40 0.44 -10.80 -14.89
C GLY A 40 -0.53 -11.61 -14.02
N PHE A 41 -1.21 -10.99 -13.05
CA PHE A 41 -2.25 -11.63 -12.23
C PHE A 41 -3.62 -10.97 -12.43
N ASN A 42 -4.68 -11.62 -11.95
CA ASN A 42 -5.97 -10.96 -11.79
C ASN A 42 -5.91 -10.01 -10.57
N PRO A 43 -6.03 -8.68 -10.72
CA PRO A 43 -5.81 -7.75 -9.61
C PRO A 43 -6.75 -7.94 -8.43
N VAL A 44 -7.98 -8.42 -8.69
CA VAL A 44 -8.97 -8.68 -7.63
C VAL A 44 -8.60 -9.92 -6.84
N ALA A 45 -8.19 -11.00 -7.51
CA ALA A 45 -7.75 -12.22 -6.85
C ALA A 45 -6.45 -11.98 -6.07
N PHE A 46 -5.49 -11.28 -6.68
CA PHE A 46 -4.22 -10.90 -6.06
C PHE A 46 -4.45 -10.06 -4.80
N GLY A 47 -5.27 -9.00 -4.90
CA GLY A 47 -5.60 -8.17 -3.74
C GLY A 47 -6.36 -8.92 -2.64
N LYS A 48 -7.21 -9.90 -2.99
CA LYS A 48 -7.85 -10.78 -1.99
C LYS A 48 -6.83 -11.67 -1.28
N ALA A 49 -5.86 -12.24 -2.01
CA ALA A 49 -4.81 -13.05 -1.42
C ALA A 49 -3.98 -12.24 -0.43
N LEU A 50 -3.56 -11.02 -0.80
CA LEU A 50 -2.85 -10.12 0.11
C LEU A 50 -3.68 -9.75 1.34
N ALA A 51 -4.99 -9.54 1.17
CA ALA A 51 -5.86 -9.23 2.31
C ALA A 51 -5.98 -10.42 3.28
N ILE A 52 -6.01 -11.65 2.76
CA ILE A 52 -6.03 -12.87 3.57
C ILE A 52 -4.70 -13.05 4.31
N ALA A 53 -3.58 -12.74 3.64
CA ALA A 53 -2.24 -12.78 4.23
C ALA A 53 -1.96 -11.63 5.22
N GLY A 54 -2.92 -10.73 5.45
CA GLY A 54 -2.70 -9.57 6.33
C GLY A 54 -1.81 -8.47 5.73
N MET A 55 -1.45 -8.56 4.44
CA MET A 55 -0.58 -7.60 3.74
C MET A 55 -1.35 -6.50 3.00
N LEU A 56 -2.69 -6.52 3.06
CA LEU A 56 -3.55 -5.48 2.46
C LEU A 56 -4.71 -5.14 3.41
N GLU A 57 -4.84 -3.86 3.73
CA GLU A 57 -5.92 -3.35 4.58
C GLU A 57 -7.18 -3.07 3.75
N ARG A 58 -8.27 -3.76 4.05
CA ARG A 58 -9.55 -3.60 3.34
C ARG A 58 -10.31 -2.34 3.80
N GLY A 59 -11.02 -1.73 2.85
CA GLY A 59 -11.96 -0.64 3.08
C GLY A 59 -13.38 -1.16 3.25
N GLY A 60 -13.67 -1.85 4.35
CA GLY A 60 -14.93 -2.57 4.55
C GLY A 60 -15.04 -3.75 3.58
N ASP A 61 -16.13 -3.83 2.81
CA ASP A 61 -16.33 -4.90 1.82
C ASP A 61 -15.37 -4.81 0.61
N ARG A 62 -14.78 -3.63 0.38
CA ARG A 62 -13.93 -3.33 -0.77
C ARG A 62 -12.45 -3.52 -0.47
N LEU A 63 -11.65 -3.84 -1.49
CA LEU A 63 -10.18 -3.90 -1.38
C LEU A 63 -9.55 -2.50 -1.27
N LYS A 64 -10.19 -1.48 -1.87
CA LYS A 64 -9.69 -0.10 -1.89
C LYS A 64 -10.28 0.71 -0.72
N LYS A 65 -9.47 1.57 -0.12
CA LYS A 65 -9.86 2.50 0.96
C LYS A 65 -9.86 3.94 0.46
N LYS A 66 -10.89 4.71 0.80
CA LYS A 66 -10.91 6.16 0.51
C LYS A 66 -9.88 6.86 1.39
N ALA A 67 -9.12 7.78 0.81
CA ALA A 67 -8.24 8.62 1.61
C ALA A 67 -9.03 9.46 2.62
N LEU A 68 -8.42 9.64 3.78
CA LEU A 68 -8.95 10.46 4.87
C LEU A 68 -8.91 11.95 4.53
N LYS A 69 -7.94 12.37 3.69
CA LYS A 69 -7.80 13.74 3.21
C LYS A 69 -7.93 13.79 1.68
N LYS A 70 -8.42 14.93 1.18
CA LYS A 70 -8.43 15.21 -0.26
C LYS A 70 -6.99 15.55 -0.69
N ILE A 71 -6.55 14.94 -1.78
CA ILE A 71 -5.26 15.22 -2.41
C ILE A 71 -5.58 15.95 -3.71
N GLY A 72 -5.02 17.14 -3.92
CA GLY A 72 -5.35 17.99 -5.08
C GLY A 72 -6.85 18.32 -5.19
N GLY A 73 -7.57 18.44 -4.06
CA GLY A 73 -9.01 18.72 -4.04
C GLY A 73 -9.92 17.53 -4.36
N LYS A 74 -9.37 16.37 -4.73
CA LYS A 74 -10.13 15.14 -5.03
C LYS A 74 -9.96 14.11 -3.90
N GLN A 75 -11.03 13.38 -3.60
CA GLN A 75 -10.95 12.23 -2.70
C GLN A 75 -10.56 10.99 -3.51
N HIS A 76 -9.31 10.55 -3.36
CA HIS A 76 -8.79 9.36 -4.02
C HIS A 76 -9.11 8.09 -3.22
N ALA A 77 -9.14 6.95 -3.90
CA ALA A 77 -9.19 5.63 -3.29
C ALA A 77 -7.87 4.90 -3.57
N PHE A 78 -7.37 4.16 -2.59
CA PHE A 78 -6.05 3.54 -2.60
C PHE A 78 -6.14 2.06 -2.24
N TYR A 79 -5.22 1.26 -2.77
CA TYR A 79 -4.85 0.00 -2.14
C TYR A 79 -3.90 0.31 -0.99
N VAL A 80 -4.19 -0.22 0.20
CA VAL A 80 -3.38 0.05 1.39
C VAL A 80 -2.57 -1.19 1.71
N LEU A 81 -1.31 -1.19 1.30
CA LEU A 81 -0.41 -2.31 1.53
C LEU A 81 0.29 -2.16 2.87
N MET A 82 0.56 -3.29 3.50
CA MET A 82 1.29 -3.41 4.76
C MET A 82 2.33 -4.50 4.56
N TYR A 83 3.52 -4.29 5.08
CA TYR A 83 4.58 -5.30 5.05
C TYR A 83 4.37 -6.27 6.21
N SER A 84 4.50 -7.58 5.96
CA SER A 84 4.47 -8.58 7.02
C SER A 84 5.89 -8.80 7.54
N PRO A 85 6.19 -8.51 8.83
CA PRO A 85 7.51 -8.74 9.38
C PRO A 85 7.86 -10.23 9.53
N ASP A 86 6.85 -11.12 9.51
CA ASP A 86 7.03 -12.55 9.77
C ASP A 86 7.86 -13.34 8.73
N GLU A 87 8.27 -12.74 7.59
CA GLU A 87 9.03 -13.46 6.55
C GLU A 87 10.52 -13.09 6.45
N ASP A 88 10.97 -11.93 6.97
CA ASP A 88 12.36 -11.47 6.79
C ASP A 88 13.21 -11.46 8.08
N ASP A 89 12.60 -11.63 9.25
CA ASP A 89 13.35 -11.75 10.53
C ASP A 89 14.08 -13.11 10.68
N GLU A 90 13.83 -14.09 9.79
CA GLU A 90 14.58 -15.35 9.78
C GLU A 90 15.91 -15.30 9.00
N GLU A 91 16.11 -14.35 8.08
CA GLU A 91 17.32 -14.32 7.22
C GLU A 91 18.46 -13.42 7.71
N GLN A 92 18.24 -12.55 8.71
CA GLN A 92 19.29 -11.67 9.23
C GLN A 92 19.97 -12.14 10.53
N LYS A 93 19.76 -13.40 10.94
CA LYS A 93 20.37 -13.99 12.14
C LYS A 93 21.43 -15.06 11.90
N LYS A 94 22.04 -15.12 10.71
CA LYS A 94 23.07 -16.12 10.39
C LYS A 94 24.49 -15.58 10.40
#